data_AF-A0A245ZL40-F1
#
_entry.id   AF-A0A245ZL40-F1
#
_cell.length_a   1.000
_cell.length_b   1.000
_cell.length_c   1.000
_cell.angle_alpha   90.00
_cell.angle_beta   90.00
_cell.angle_gamma   90.00
#
_symmetry.space_group_name_H-M   'P 1'
#
loop_
_entity.id
_entity.type
_entity.pdbx_description
1 polymer ?
#
loop_
_entity_poly.entity_id
_entity_poly.type
_entity_poly.pdbx_seq_one_letter_code
_entity_poly.pdbx_strand_id
1 'polypeptide(L)'
;MIALLRAVAGLIVWAVAFSAIYGAQGLVCARGWQDVAIGPVGLGRALLIALWLAFCAVLGRMTWRLRCAWHGGVFLDRLAAASAVVGLISTVYTGLPVVATAVCR
;
A
#
# COMPACT_ATOMS: atom_id res chain seq x y z
N MET A 1 18.54 -17.44 -3.50
CA MET A 1 18.30 -15.97 -3.37
C MET A 1 16.86 -15.58 -3.69
N ILE A 2 16.26 -16.04 -4.80
CA ILE A 2 14.88 -15.69 -5.21
C ILE A 2 13.81 -16.06 -4.18
N ALA A 3 13.96 -17.16 -3.44
CA ALA A 3 12.98 -17.57 -2.43
C ALA A 3 12.94 -16.63 -1.21
N LEU A 4 14.10 -16.11 -0.80
CA LEU A 4 14.18 -15.12 0.29
C LEU A 4 13.51 -13.81 -0.14
N LEU A 5 13.81 -13.33 -1.35
CA LEU A 5 13.17 -12.14 -1.92
C LEU A 5 11.64 -12.27 -1.96
N ARG A 6 11.10 -13.43 -2.37
CA ARG A 6 9.65 -13.70 -2.34
C ARG A 6 9.08 -13.67 -0.93
N ALA A 7 9.84 -14.15 0.06
CA ALA A 7 9.42 -14.18 1.46
C ALA A 7 9.34 -12.79 2.11
N VAL A 8 10.15 -11.82 1.67
CA VAL A 8 10.13 -10.45 2.21
C VAL A 8 9.44 -9.43 1.29
N ALA A 9 9.12 -9.81 0.05
CA ALA A 9 8.56 -8.88 -0.93
C ALA A 9 7.25 -8.23 -0.47
N GLY A 10 6.41 -8.92 0.31
CA GLY A 10 5.19 -8.32 0.86
C GLY A 10 5.46 -7.13 1.78
N LEU A 11 6.50 -7.24 2.62
CA LEU A 11 6.93 -6.17 3.52
C LEU A 11 7.65 -5.04 2.77
N ILE A 12 8.43 -5.37 1.74
CA ILE A 12 9.09 -4.36 0.90
C ILE A 12 8.05 -3.52 0.17
N VAL A 13 7.04 -4.16 -0.43
CA VAL A 13 5.95 -3.44 -1.12
C VAL A 13 5.16 -2.58 -0.14
N TRP A 14 4.90 -3.07 1.08
CA TRP A 14 4.29 -2.25 2.13
C TRP A 14 5.15 -1.03 2.49
N ALA A 15 6.46 -1.20 2.69
CA ALA A 15 7.37 -0.10 3.02
C ALA A 15 7.40 0.95 1.91
N VAL A 16 7.45 0.52 0.64
CA VAL A 16 7.38 1.41 -0.53
C VAL A 16 6.03 2.14 -0.57
N ALA A 17 4.92 1.44 -0.34
CA ALA A 17 3.59 2.05 -0.30
C ALA A 17 3.51 3.12 0.79
N PHE A 18 3.99 2.81 1.99
CA PHE A 18 4.03 3.74 3.12
C PHE A 18 4.84 5.00 2.78
N SER A 19 6.08 4.83 2.33
CA SER A 19 6.95 5.97 1.96
C SER A 19 6.37 6.79 0.82
N ALA A 20 5.78 6.16 -0.20
CA ALA A 20 5.17 6.85 -1.33
C ALA A 20 3.95 7.66 -0.93
N ILE A 21 3.05 7.09 -0.11
CA ILE A 21 1.82 7.75 0.32
C ILE A 21 2.13 8.94 1.23
N TYR A 22 2.98 8.76 2.24
CA TYR A 22 3.33 9.84 3.17
C TYR A 22 4.24 10.90 2.52
N GLY A 23 5.14 10.50 1.61
CA GLY A 23 5.93 11.44 0.81
C GLY A 23 5.04 12.26 -0.13
N ALA A 24 4.08 11.63 -0.81
CA ALA A 24 3.10 12.31 -1.64
C ALA A 24 2.21 13.25 -0.83
N GLN A 25 1.85 12.88 0.40
CA GLN A 25 1.10 13.75 1.31
C GLN A 25 1.86 15.05 1.61
N GLY A 26 3.16 14.97 1.90
CA GLY A 26 3.99 16.16 2.08
C GLY A 26 4.03 17.06 0.83
N LEU A 27 4.12 16.46 -0.36
CA LEU A 27 4.08 17.20 -1.64
C LEU A 27 2.73 17.86 -1.91
N VAL A 28 1.62 17.18 -1.58
CA VAL A 28 0.26 17.75 -1.67
C VAL A 28 0.15 19.00 -0.82
N CYS A 29 0.60 18.93 0.45
CA CYS A 29 0.55 20.06 1.37
C CYS A 29 1.46 21.21 0.92
N ALA A 30 2.69 20.91 0.50
CA ALA A 30 3.65 21.92 0.06
C ALA A 30 3.20 22.65 -1.23
N ARG A 31 2.41 21.99 -2.09
CA ARG A 31 1.93 22.56 -3.36
C ARG A 31 0.54 23.17 -3.32
N GLY A 32 -0.16 23.13 -2.19
CA GLY A 32 -1.52 23.67 -2.13
C GLY A 32 -2.57 22.80 -2.84
N TRP A 33 -2.27 21.54 -3.14
CA TRP A 33 -3.16 20.67 -3.93
C TRP A 33 -4.43 20.25 -3.17
N GLN A 34 -4.50 20.52 -1.87
CA GLN A 34 -5.73 20.45 -1.09
C GLN A 34 -6.79 21.47 -1.52
N ASP A 35 -6.38 22.63 -2.05
CA ASP A 35 -7.27 23.75 -2.38
C ASP A 35 -7.86 23.63 -3.80
N VAL A 36 -7.30 22.74 -4.63
CA VAL A 36 -7.81 22.46 -5.97
C VAL A 36 -8.94 21.43 -5.86
N ALA A 37 -10.19 21.87 -6.01
CA ALA A 37 -11.35 20.97 -5.96
C ALA A 37 -11.52 20.19 -7.27
N ILE A 38 -11.71 18.86 -7.17
CA ILE A 38 -12.18 18.02 -8.28
C ILE A 38 -13.52 17.39 -7.85
N GLY A 39 -14.61 18.12 -8.03
CA GLY A 39 -15.94 17.70 -7.55
C GLY A 39 -16.05 17.76 -6.02
N PRO A 40 -16.60 16.73 -5.32
CA PRO A 40 -16.78 16.76 -3.87
C PRO A 40 -15.49 16.48 -3.09
N VAL A 41 -14.36 16.22 -3.76
CA VAL A 41 -13.07 15.85 -3.14
C VAL A 41 -11.96 16.76 -3.66
N GLY A 42 -11.05 17.19 -2.79
CA GLY A 42 -9.83 17.92 -3.19
C GLY A 42 -8.88 17.03 -4.01
N LEU A 43 -8.19 17.62 -4.99
CA LEU A 43 -7.24 16.96 -5.90
C LEU A 43 -6.20 16.15 -5.11
N GLY A 44 -5.62 16.74 -4.07
CA GLY A 44 -4.65 16.07 -3.21
C GLY A 44 -5.20 14.79 -2.56
N ARG A 45 -6.45 14.83 -2.07
CA ARG A 45 -7.08 13.66 -1.44
C ARG A 45 -7.47 12.60 -2.44
N ALA A 46 -7.95 12.98 -3.63
CA ALA A 46 -8.22 12.05 -4.72
C ALA A 46 -6.94 11.30 -5.15
N LEU A 47 -5.82 12.02 -5.26
CA LEU A 47 -4.52 11.47 -5.66
C LEU A 47 -3.98 10.48 -4.62
N LEU A 48 -4.08 10.83 -3.34
CA LEU A 48 -3.68 9.95 -2.24
C LEU A 48 -4.56 8.69 -2.13
N ILE A 49 -5.87 8.81 -2.32
CA ILE A 49 -6.80 7.67 -2.37
C ILE A 49 -6.47 6.77 -3.56
N ALA A 50 -6.24 7.34 -4.75
CA ALA A 50 -5.87 6.58 -5.94
C ALA A 50 -4.56 5.81 -5.74
N LEU A 51 -3.55 6.46 -5.13
CA LEU A 51 -2.27 5.83 -4.82
C LEU A 51 -2.44 4.68 -3.82
N TRP A 52 -3.22 4.88 -2.76
CA TRP A 52 -3.51 3.86 -1.76
C TRP A 52 -4.23 2.66 -2.38
N LEU A 53 -5.27 2.89 -3.18
CA LEU A 53 -6.01 1.83 -3.88
C LEU A 53 -5.10 1.06 -4.85
N ALA A 54 -4.19 1.73 -5.55
CA ALA A 54 -3.23 1.09 -6.43
C ALA A 54 -2.30 0.13 -5.66
N PHE A 55 -1.77 0.55 -4.51
CA PHE A 55 -0.93 -0.32 -3.67
C PHE A 55 -1.72 -1.48 -3.05
N CYS A 56 -2.96 -1.25 -2.59
CA CYS A 56 -3.85 -2.30 -2.14
C CYS A 56 -4.13 -3.32 -3.25
N ALA A 57 -4.34 -2.89 -4.49
CA ALA A 57 -4.55 -3.78 -5.62
C ALA A 57 -3.29 -4.60 -5.95
N VAL A 58 -2.11 -3.98 -5.91
CA VAL A 58 -0.83 -4.66 -6.15
C VAL A 58 -0.58 -5.73 -5.07
N LEU A 59 -0.73 -5.37 -3.79
CA LEU A 59 -0.59 -6.31 -2.68
C LEU A 59 -1.65 -7.40 -2.76
N GLY A 60 -2.92 -7.07 -2.97
CA GLY A 60 -4.00 -8.05 -3.12
C GLY A 60 -3.73 -9.05 -4.25
N ARG A 61 -3.28 -8.58 -5.42
CA ARG A 61 -2.88 -9.45 -6.54
C ARG A 61 -1.69 -10.33 -6.18
N MET A 62 -0.72 -9.79 -5.46
CA MET A 62 0.46 -10.53 -5.03
C MET A 62 0.08 -11.63 -4.02
N THR A 63 -0.74 -11.31 -3.02
CA THR A 63 -1.26 -12.27 -2.04
C THR A 63 -2.07 -13.35 -2.73
N TRP A 64 -2.94 -12.99 -3.68
CA TRP A 64 -3.70 -13.95 -4.49
C TRP A 64 -2.79 -14.92 -5.25
N ARG A 65 -1.79 -14.40 -5.98
CA ARG A 65 -0.85 -15.24 -6.75
C ARG A 65 -0.02 -16.16 -5.86
N LEU A 66 0.44 -15.67 -4.71
CA LEU A 66 1.20 -16.47 -3.74
C LEU A 66 0.32 -17.56 -3.12
N ARG A 67 -0.96 -17.28 -2.87
CA ARG A 67 -1.92 -18.28 -2.38
C ARG A 67 -2.27 -19.33 -3.43
N CYS A 68 -2.47 -18.94 -4.69
CA CYS A 68 -2.74 -19.91 -5.77
C CYS A 68 -1.53 -20.78 -6.13
N ALA A 69 -0.32 -20.26 -5.97
CA ALA A 69 0.91 -21.01 -6.17
C ALA A 69 1.23 -22.01 -5.04
N TRP A 70 0.44 -22.02 -3.97
CA TRP A 70 0.69 -22.82 -2.77
C TRP A 70 0.44 -24.32 -3.03
N HIS A 71 1.51 -25.07 -3.28
CA HIS A 71 1.48 -26.53 -3.52
C HIS A 71 2.07 -27.36 -2.36
N GLY A 72 2.04 -26.84 -1.13
CA GLY A 72 2.05 -27.67 0.09
C GLY A 72 3.40 -28.15 0.66
N GLY A 73 4.55 -27.51 0.39
CA GLY A 73 5.84 -28.10 0.82
C GLY A 73 6.76 -27.30 1.76
N VAL A 74 6.86 -25.98 1.66
CA VAL A 74 8.05 -25.28 2.21
C VAL A 74 7.68 -24.15 3.17
N PHE A 75 8.37 -24.05 4.32
CA PHE A 75 8.24 -22.96 5.29
C PHE A 75 8.33 -21.57 4.62
N LEU A 76 9.18 -21.42 3.60
CA LEU A 76 9.32 -20.19 2.84
C LEU A 76 8.05 -19.78 2.07
N ASP A 77 7.24 -20.70 1.58
CA ASP A 77 5.99 -20.37 0.87
C ASP A 77 4.94 -19.85 1.87
N ARG A 78 4.88 -20.45 3.06
CA ARG A 78 4.06 -19.94 4.17
C ARG A 78 4.54 -18.56 4.60
N LEU A 79 5.85 -18.35 4.72
CA LEU A 79 6.42 -17.06 5.10
C LEU A 79 6.12 -15.98 4.05
N ALA A 80 6.22 -16.31 2.76
CA ALA A 80 5.87 -15.40 1.67
C ALA A 80 4.38 -15.03 1.69
N ALA A 81 3.48 -16.01 1.84
CA ALA A 81 2.05 -15.75 1.96
C ALA A 81 1.72 -14.91 3.20
N ALA A 82 2.31 -15.23 4.36
CA ALA A 82 2.13 -14.48 5.60
C ALA A 82 2.61 -13.02 5.45
N SER A 83 3.80 -12.81 4.86
CA SER A 83 4.34 -11.46 4.62
C SER A 83 3.44 -10.62 3.71
N ALA A 84 2.81 -11.22 2.70
CA ALA A 84 1.91 -10.55 1.78
C ALA A 84 0.57 -10.18 2.46
N VAL A 85 0.04 -11.06 3.32
CA VAL A 85 -1.15 -10.77 4.13
C VAL A 85 -0.87 -9.66 5.14
N VAL A 86 0.26 -9.75 5.85
CA VAL A 86 0.68 -8.70 6.80
C VAL A 86 0.87 -7.37 6.08
N GLY A 87 1.59 -7.36 4.95
CA GLY A 87 1.77 -6.14 4.14
C GLY A 87 0.45 -5.53 3.66
N LEU A 88 -0.53 -6.36 3.27
CA LEU A 88 -1.87 -5.90 2.89
C LEU A 88 -2.62 -5.28 4.08
N ILE A 89 -2.68 -5.98 5.22
CA ILE A 89 -3.35 -5.50 6.44
C ILE A 89 -2.72 -4.19 6.90
N SER A 90 -1.39 -4.14 6.95
CA SER A 90 -0.66 -2.94 7.32
C SER A 90 -0.96 -1.81 6.33
N THR A 91 -0.95 -2.02 5.01
CA THR A 91 -1.26 -0.96 4.02
C THR A 91 -2.68 -0.42 4.18
N VAL A 92 -3.66 -1.30 4.44
CA VAL A 92 -5.04 -0.89 4.71
C VAL A 92 -5.11 -0.04 5.98
N TYR A 93 -4.45 -0.47 7.05
CA TYR A 93 -4.42 0.25 8.31
C TYR A 93 -3.67 1.58 8.22
N THR A 94 -2.54 1.64 7.53
CA THR A 94 -1.75 2.88 7.42
C THR A 94 -2.34 3.88 6.42
N GLY A 95 -3.17 3.43 5.48
CA GLY A 95 -3.91 4.31 4.56
C GLY A 95 -5.22 4.86 5.13
N LEU A 96 -5.76 4.28 6.21
CA LEU A 96 -6.95 4.80 6.91
C LEU A 96 -6.85 6.27 7.33
N PRO A 97 -5.75 6.75 7.98
CA PRO A 97 -5.64 8.17 8.36
C PRO A 97 -5.66 9.11 7.15
N VAL A 98 -5.16 8.69 5.98
CA VAL A 98 -5.23 9.48 4.74
C VAL A 98 -6.68 9.81 4.35
N VAL A 99 -7.61 8.93 4.71
CA VAL A 99 -9.05 9.13 4.45
C VAL A 99 -9.77 9.78 5.63
N ALA A 100 -9.28 9.64 6.86
CA ALA A 100 -10.00 10.07 8.05
C ALA A 100 -9.57 11.43 8.63
N THR A 101 -8.32 11.86 8.41
CA THR A 101 -7.77 13.07 9.04
C THR A 101 -7.57 14.23 8.08
N ALA A 102 -7.46 15.44 8.62
CA ALA A 102 -7.04 16.60 7.86
C ALA A 102 -5.61 16.36 7.36
N VAL A 103 -5.46 16.30 6.02
CA VAL A 103 -4.22 15.92 5.35
C VAL A 103 -3.09 16.93 5.58
N CYS A 104 -3.47 18.20 5.70
CA CYS A 104 -2.57 19.33 5.94
C CYS A 104 -3.16 20.16 7.07
N ARG A 105 -2.40 20.36 8.15
CA ARG A 105 -2.73 21.27 9.23
C ARG A 105 -1.52 22.14 9.52
#